data_AF-A0A7V9I0G1-F1
#
_entry.id   AF-A0A7V9I0G1-F1
#
_cell.length_a   1.000
_cell.length_b   1.000
_cell.length_c   1.000
_cell.angle_alpha   90.00
_cell.angle_beta   90.00
_cell.angle_gamma   90.00
#
_symmetry.space_group_name_H-M   'P 1'
#
loop_
_entity.id
_entity.type
_entity.pdbx_description
1 polymer ?
#
loop_
_entity_poly.entity_id
_entity_poly.type
_entity_poly.pdbx_seq_one_letter_code
_entity_poly.pdbx_strand_id
1 'polypeptide(L)'
;MIRNSKAQWNGSLKDGSGTMALGGGAYEGPYSFSSRFESGTGTNPEELIAAAHAGCFSMALSGGLTKAGITPTRISTEARVHLDKVGEGFGITKIELVTEAEVPG
;
A
#
# COMPACT_ATOMS: atom_id res chain seq x y z
N MET A 1 -15.64 -8.07 12.26
CA MET A 1 -15.38 -8.64 10.91
C MET A 1 -13.88 -8.83 10.77
N ILE A 2 -13.43 -9.99 10.29
CA ILE A 2 -12.00 -10.27 10.09
C ILE A 2 -11.74 -10.27 8.57
N ARG A 3 -10.72 -9.54 8.11
CA ARG A 3 -10.22 -9.58 6.74
C ARG A 3 -8.84 -10.23 6.76
N ASN A 4 -8.62 -11.20 5.89
CA ASN A 4 -7.39 -11.98 5.83
C ASN A 4 -6.71 -11.80 4.47
N SER A 5 -5.39 -11.94 4.45
CA SER A 5 -4.55 -12.06 3.26
C SER A 5 -3.47 -13.11 3.55
N LYS A 6 -2.87 -13.68 2.51
CA LYS A 6 -1.85 -14.72 2.65
C LYS A 6 -0.67 -14.45 1.74
N ALA A 7 0.49 -14.97 2.13
CA ALA A 7 1.69 -14.98 1.31
C ALA A 7 2.36 -16.35 1.39
N GLN A 8 3.00 -16.77 0.31
CA GLN A 8 3.87 -17.93 0.27
C GLN A 8 5.26 -17.51 -0.21
N TRP A 9 6.30 -18.15 0.30
CA TRP A 9 7.68 -17.98 -0.13
C TRP A 9 8.33 -19.34 -0.33
N ASN A 10 9.17 -19.47 -1.36
CA ASN A 10 9.92 -20.69 -1.66
C ASN A 10 11.40 -20.34 -1.90
N GLY A 11 12.30 -21.08 -1.26
CA GLY A 11 13.75 -20.95 -1.48
C GLY A 11 14.46 -19.99 -0.51
N SER A 12 15.71 -19.66 -0.86
CA SER A 12 16.57 -18.76 -0.08
C SER A 12 16.06 -17.30 -0.15
N LEU A 13 16.65 -16.39 0.62
CA LEU A 13 16.23 -14.98 0.58
C LEU A 13 16.50 -14.33 -0.79
N LYS A 14 17.69 -14.52 -1.37
CA LYS A 14 18.10 -13.83 -2.60
C LYS A 14 17.55 -14.48 -3.87
N ASP A 15 17.54 -15.81 -3.91
CA ASP A 15 17.14 -16.58 -5.10
C ASP A 15 15.70 -17.09 -5.01
N GLY A 16 15.07 -16.91 -3.84
CA GLY A 16 13.69 -17.30 -3.63
C GLY A 16 12.69 -16.36 -4.27
N SER A 17 11.46 -16.83 -4.34
CA SER A 17 10.32 -16.08 -4.83
C SER A 17 9.08 -16.46 -4.05
N GLY A 18 8.10 -15.57 -4.08
CA GLY A 18 6.85 -15.78 -3.40
C GLY A 18 5.67 -15.16 -4.14
N THR A 19 4.49 -15.41 -3.59
CA THR A 19 3.23 -14.84 -4.06
C THR A 19 2.48 -14.27 -2.87
N MET A 20 1.87 -13.10 -3.04
CA MET A 20 0.93 -12.51 -2.07
C MET A 20 -0.48 -12.49 -2.67
N ALA A 21 -1.48 -12.80 -1.86
CA ALA A 21 -2.88 -12.83 -2.27
C ALA A 21 -3.78 -12.17 -1.22
N LEU A 22 -4.70 -11.30 -1.67
CA LEU A 22 -5.74 -10.72 -0.82
C LEU A 22 -6.87 -11.74 -0.62
N GLY A 23 -7.38 -11.89 0.60
CA GLY A 23 -8.43 -12.89 0.88
C GLY A 23 -9.77 -12.63 0.17
N GLY A 24 -9.97 -11.42 -0.36
CA GLY A 24 -11.12 -11.10 -1.22
C GLY A 24 -10.94 -11.49 -2.69
N GLY A 25 -9.78 -12.03 -3.09
CA GLY A 25 -9.50 -12.46 -4.47
C GLY A 25 -9.22 -11.33 -5.47
N ALA A 26 -9.27 -10.07 -5.05
CA ALA A 26 -9.05 -8.91 -5.93
C ALA A 26 -7.60 -8.77 -6.43
N TYR A 27 -6.66 -9.44 -5.77
CA TYR A 27 -5.24 -9.40 -6.12
C TYR A 27 -4.54 -10.69 -5.71
N GLU A 28 -3.73 -11.21 -6.63
CA GLU A 28 -2.69 -12.20 -6.38
C GLU A 28 -1.49 -11.85 -7.28
N GLY A 29 -0.28 -11.81 -6.73
CA GLY A 29 0.89 -11.47 -7.53
C GLY A 29 2.24 -11.83 -6.91
N PRO A 30 3.28 -11.93 -7.75
CA PRO A 30 4.61 -12.37 -7.33
C PRO A 30 5.36 -11.27 -6.59
N TYR A 31 6.22 -11.68 -5.66
CA TYR A 31 7.22 -10.83 -5.02
C TYR A 31 8.53 -11.59 -4.82
N SER A 32 9.63 -10.87 -4.78
CA SER A 32 10.98 -11.41 -4.61
C SER A 32 11.84 -10.43 -3.82
N PHE A 33 13.07 -10.81 -3.52
CA PHE A 33 14.04 -9.88 -2.95
C PHE A 33 14.32 -8.72 -3.93
N SER A 34 14.48 -9.03 -5.23
CA SER A 34 14.75 -8.04 -6.26
C SER A 34 13.58 -7.06 -6.48
N SER A 35 12.33 -7.53 -6.45
CA SER A 35 11.17 -6.62 -6.58
C SER A 35 10.91 -5.76 -5.33
N ARG A 36 11.52 -6.12 -4.19
CA ARG A 36 11.36 -5.39 -2.93
C ARG A 36 12.49 -4.41 -2.64
N PHE A 37 13.74 -4.81 -2.89
CA PHE A 37 14.92 -4.04 -2.51
C PHE A 37 15.72 -3.51 -3.71
N GLU A 38 15.37 -3.93 -4.92
CA GLU A 38 16.00 -3.49 -6.16
C GLU A 38 14.91 -2.98 -7.13
N SER A 39 15.22 -2.90 -8.43
CA SER A 39 14.27 -2.47 -9.47
C SER A 39 13.66 -3.65 -10.24
N GLY A 40 13.52 -4.81 -9.58
CA GLY A 40 12.97 -6.02 -10.20
C GLY A 40 11.46 -5.94 -10.44
N THR A 41 10.97 -6.65 -11.45
CA THR A 41 9.53 -6.73 -11.75
C THR A 41 8.78 -7.57 -10.70
N GLY A 42 7.58 -7.14 -10.34
CA GLY A 42 6.73 -7.78 -9.33
C GLY A 42 6.15 -6.72 -8.40
N THR A 43 5.39 -7.14 -7.39
CA THR A 43 5.00 -6.23 -6.31
C THR A 43 6.00 -6.33 -5.14
N ASN A 44 5.73 -5.54 -4.11
CA ASN A 44 6.35 -5.65 -2.80
C ASN A 44 5.32 -5.34 -1.70
N PRO A 45 5.59 -5.74 -0.44
CA PRO A 45 4.69 -5.45 0.68
C PRO A 45 4.39 -3.96 0.85
N GLU A 46 5.37 -3.10 0.56
CA GLU A 46 5.28 -1.66 0.74
C GLU A 46 4.24 -1.01 -0.20
N GLU A 47 4.14 -1.45 -1.45
CA GLU A 47 3.08 -1.02 -2.38
C GLU A 47 1.67 -1.39 -1.91
N LEU A 48 1.49 -2.58 -1.34
CA LEU A 48 0.19 -3.01 -0.81
C LEU A 48 -0.20 -2.18 0.42
N ILE A 49 0.77 -1.84 1.29
CA ILE A 49 0.56 -0.93 2.42
C ILE A 49 0.24 0.48 1.91
N ALA A 50 0.93 0.96 0.88
CA ALA A 50 0.68 2.26 0.25
C ALA A 50 -0.76 2.34 -0.26
N ALA A 51 -1.21 1.35 -1.03
CA ALA A 51 -2.56 1.27 -1.56
C ALA A 51 -3.62 1.24 -0.44
N ALA A 52 -3.39 0.45 0.60
CA ALA A 52 -4.29 0.38 1.75
C ALA A 52 -4.41 1.74 2.47
N HIS A 53 -3.29 2.42 2.69
CA HIS A 53 -3.26 3.70 3.40
C HIS A 53 -3.88 4.82 2.57
N ALA A 54 -3.54 4.92 1.27
CA ALA A 54 -4.15 5.88 0.35
C ALA A 54 -5.68 5.73 0.28
N GLY A 55 -6.17 4.49 0.19
CA GLY A 55 -7.60 4.20 0.21
C GLY A 55 -8.28 4.59 1.53
N CYS A 56 -7.66 4.24 2.65
CA CYS A 56 -8.17 4.58 3.98
C CYS A 56 -8.26 6.10 4.18
N PHE A 57 -7.19 6.83 3.87
CA PHE A 57 -7.16 8.29 4.00
C PHE A 57 -8.20 8.97 3.12
N SER A 58 -8.31 8.55 1.84
CA SER A 58 -9.28 9.13 0.90
C SER A 58 -10.72 8.96 1.39
N MET A 59 -11.06 7.79 1.94
CA MET A 59 -12.37 7.51 2.51
C MET A 59 -12.63 8.33 3.78
N ALA A 60 -11.63 8.44 4.66
CA ALA A 60 -11.73 9.23 5.88
C ALA A 60 -11.93 10.73 5.59
N LEU A 61 -11.17 11.28 4.63
CA LEU A 61 -11.30 12.66 4.18
C LEU A 61 -12.70 12.94 3.62
N SER A 62 -13.22 12.04 2.76
CA SER A 62 -14.59 12.12 2.26
C SER A 62 -15.63 12.16 3.39
N GLY A 63 -15.47 11.28 4.39
CA GLY A 63 -16.34 11.26 5.56
C GLY A 63 -16.26 12.53 6.40
N GLY A 64 -15.08 13.14 6.53
CA GLY A 64 -14.88 14.42 7.22
C GLY A 64 -15.57 15.59 6.50
N LEU A 65 -15.38 15.71 5.19
CA LEU A 65 -16.03 16.74 4.36
C LEU A 65 -17.56 16.60 4.40
N THR A 66 -18.07 15.38 4.27
CA THR A 66 -19.51 15.11 4.28
C THR A 66 -20.15 15.50 5.62
N LYS A 67 -19.46 15.25 6.75
CA LYS A 67 -19.91 15.71 8.07
C LYS A 67 -19.97 17.23 8.19
N ALA A 68 -19.14 17.95 7.42
CA ALA A 68 -19.16 19.41 7.33
C ALA A 68 -20.19 19.93 6.31
N GLY A 69 -21.01 19.06 5.71
CA GLY A 69 -22.03 19.44 4.72
C GLY A 69 -21.49 19.59 3.28
N ILE A 70 -20.27 19.13 3.01
CA ILE A 70 -19.62 19.22 1.71
C ILE A 70 -19.41 17.82 1.14
N THR A 71 -20.01 17.53 -0.01
CA THR A 71 -19.81 16.25 -0.70
C THR A 71 -18.73 16.41 -1.77
N PRO A 72 -17.53 15.82 -1.62
CA PRO A 72 -16.48 15.93 -2.63
C PRO A 72 -16.85 15.18 -3.93
N THR A 73 -16.48 15.73 -5.08
CA THR A 73 -16.64 15.08 -6.39
C THR A 73 -15.58 14.00 -6.59
N ARG A 74 -14.34 14.27 -6.21
CA ARG A 74 -13.20 13.36 -6.37
C ARG A 74 -12.18 13.56 -5.25
N ILE A 75 -11.63 12.48 -4.73
CA ILE A 75 -10.43 12.50 -3.88
C ILE A 75 -9.47 11.46 -4.45
N SER A 76 -8.28 11.88 -4.83
CA SER A 76 -7.20 11.03 -5.34
C SER A 76 -6.00 11.19 -4.41
N THR A 77 -5.56 10.11 -3.78
CA THR A 77 -4.41 10.10 -2.89
C THR A 77 -3.36 9.12 -3.40
N GLU A 78 -2.14 9.61 -3.55
CA GLU A 78 -0.94 8.80 -3.71
C GLU A 78 -0.29 8.62 -2.33
N ALA A 79 0.10 7.38 -1.98
CA ALA A 79 0.91 7.11 -0.79
C ALA A 79 2.31 6.69 -1.21
N ARG A 80 3.33 7.35 -0.67
CA ARG A 80 4.75 7.02 -0.90
C ARG A 80 5.33 6.44 0.37
N VAL A 81 5.59 5.13 0.36
CA VAL A 81 6.14 4.40 1.51
C VAL A 81 7.66 4.37 1.38
N HIS A 82 8.34 4.80 2.44
CA HIS A 82 9.80 4.81 2.51
C HIS A 82 10.26 3.60 3.32
N LEU A 83 11.06 2.74 2.67
CA LEU A 83 11.70 1.59 3.29
C LEU A 83 13.19 1.88 3.43
N ASP A 84 13.61 2.21 4.65
CA ASP A 84 15.00 2.60 4.93
C ASP A 84 15.73 1.53 5.72
N LYS A 85 17.06 1.53 5.61
CA LYS A 85 17.92 0.75 6.51
C LYS A 85 17.88 1.36 7.91
N VAL A 86 17.51 0.55 8.90
CA VAL A 86 17.45 0.94 10.31
C VAL A 86 18.27 -0.08 11.11
N GLY A 87 19.45 0.35 11.58
CA GLY A 87 20.41 -0.53 12.23
C GLY A 87 20.83 -1.69 11.31
N GLU A 88 20.68 -2.92 11.80
CA GLU A 88 21.00 -4.15 11.07
C GLU A 88 19.88 -4.62 10.13
N GLY A 89 18.75 -3.91 10.07
CA GLY A 89 17.57 -4.30 9.29
C GLY A 89 16.99 -3.18 8.43
N PHE A 90 15.75 -3.37 7.99
CA PHE A 90 14.97 -2.38 7.26
C PHE A 90 13.65 -2.10 7.99
N GLY A 91 13.17 -0.86 7.89
CA GLY A 91 11.90 -0.45 8.47
C GLY A 91 11.15 0.53 7.57
N ILE A 92 9.83 0.49 7.64
CA ILE A 92 8.99 1.54 7.06
C ILE A 92 9.05 2.73 8.02
N THR A 93 9.79 3.77 7.63
CA THR A 93 10.10 4.94 8.47
C THR A 93 9.14 6.10 8.24
N LYS A 94 8.60 6.20 7.02
CA LYS A 94 7.75 7.31 6.58
C LYS A 94 6.74 6.84 5.54
N ILE A 95 5.53 7.39 5.62
CA ILE A 95 4.54 7.30 4.54
C ILE A 95 4.07 8.72 4.24
N GLU A 96 4.30 9.20 3.02
CA GLU A 96 3.79 10.49 2.55
C GLU A 96 2.46 10.29 1.84
N LEU A 97 1.49 11.14 2.14
CA LEU A 97 0.22 11.17 1.44
C LEU A 97 0.16 12.46 0.62
N VAL A 98 0.03 12.31 -0.70
CA VAL A 98 -0.16 13.42 -1.63
C VAL A 98 -1.57 13.31 -2.16
N THR A 99 -2.41 14.29 -1.83
CA THR A 99 -3.85 14.24 -2.13
C THR A 99 -4.28 15.41 -2.99
N GLU A 100 -4.95 15.11 -4.09
CA GLU A 100 -5.71 16.05 -4.89
C GLU A 100 -7.21 15.79 -4.69
N ALA A 101 -7.98 16.82 -4.37
CA ALA A 101 -9.42 16.71 -4.18
C ALA A 101 -10.16 17.77 -5.01
N GLU A 102 -11.22 17.33 -5.68
CA GLU A 102 -12.21 18.20 -6.30
C GLU A 102 -13.41 18.29 -5.37
N VAL A 103 -13.62 19.48 -4.81
CA VAL A 103 -14.61 19.74 -3.77
C VAL A 103 -15.48 20.92 -4.23
N PRO A 104 -16.81 20.76 -4.32
CA PRO A 104 -17.69 21.86 -4.70
C PRO A 104 -17.67 23.00 -3.68
N GLY A 105 -17.47 24.23 -4.16
CA GLY A 105 -17.42 25.47 -3.36
C GLY A 105 -16.33 26.41 -3.84
#